data_AF-G3AFW8-F1
#
_entry.id   AF-G3AFW8-F1
#
_cell.length_a   1.000
_cell.length_b   1.000
_cell.length_c   1.000
_cell.angle_alpha   90.00
_cell.angle_beta   90.00
_cell.angle_gamma   90.00
#
_symmetry.space_group_name_H-M   'P 1'
#
loop_
_entity.id
_entity.type
_entity.pdbx_description
1 polymer ?
#
loop_
_entity_poly.entity_id
_entity_poly.type
_entity_poly.pdbx_seq_one_letter_code
_entity_poly.pdbx_strand_id
1 'polypeptide(L)'
;MSNERQLNRQAYIIRLLKQSPQPLYWIAFLSLNPIIKRLLLDNQDKISQCCKFDTATFERRTKKLANLISCCFLYSATVTNKFIPKDYGLIYFIINYYGELNTPSNTKIQISPNYSKYFKLETYRNHPTLVKLYENKEFFIFPAIFAQLLSNYLTPTRYKLNQRYLSSSIKSRIFAPIWKNFSLGVNHARLNWISLLRNYLIQNYVIIGFLGLLTIKTRLLDRLYEVKYKKRNETELSVVLNYWTYNFHRANSIVNFIYAPNMIAILLITLTSPMFRLLKPKGDIPKNTLQKLYKRNYKLFFKSYTKTIGFVAAFLTLYLNALNVVPALGYKDEEEDETENIRTISKSWLNDLDLYLFRLILLSKWRITKENHPSFKIMKLKNWIRLETLLMCFGVFKVMNLNDYIKKNKQQDPDNYQRLKDNTMIRMVDCIM
;
A
#
# COMPACT_ATOMS: atom_id res chain seq x y z
N MET A 1 4.56 23.26 26.84
CA MET A 1 4.84 22.41 25.65
C MET A 1 3.62 21.68 25.05
N SER A 2 2.53 21.41 25.77
CA SER A 2 1.30 20.79 25.21
C SER A 2 0.45 21.77 24.38
N ASN A 3 0.30 23.01 24.85
CA ASN A 3 -0.53 24.03 24.20
C ASN A 3 0.03 24.52 22.85
N GLU A 4 1.35 24.68 22.71
CA GLU A 4 1.96 25.09 21.43
C GLU A 4 1.84 24.01 20.35
N ARG A 5 1.90 22.72 20.72
CA ARG A 5 1.65 21.62 19.77
C ARG A 5 0.19 21.56 19.35
N GLN A 6 -0.75 21.87 20.25
CA GLN A 6 -2.17 22.00 19.91
C GLN A 6 -2.44 23.22 19.02
N LEU A 7 -1.84 24.38 19.31
CA LEU A 7 -1.98 25.60 18.52
C LEU A 7 -1.38 25.45 17.11
N ASN A 8 -0.19 24.86 17.00
CA ASN A 8 0.43 24.60 15.70
C ASN A 8 -0.33 23.54 14.89
N ARG A 9 -0.93 22.55 15.55
CA ARG A 9 -1.86 21.61 14.89
C ARG A 9 -3.13 22.30 14.41
N GLN A 10 -3.73 23.15 15.24
CA GLN A 10 -4.94 23.91 14.87
C GLN A 10 -4.64 24.86 13.70
N ALA A 11 -3.52 25.59 13.72
CA ALA A 11 -3.11 26.47 12.62
C ALA A 11 -2.84 25.70 11.32
N TYR A 12 -2.20 24.52 11.40
CA TYR A 12 -1.97 23.66 10.24
C TYR A 12 -3.27 23.07 9.67
N ILE A 13 -4.19 22.65 10.54
CA ILE A 13 -5.53 22.18 10.17
C ILE A 13 -6.35 23.31 9.53
N ILE A 14 -6.30 24.53 10.08
CA ILE A 14 -6.96 25.72 9.51
C ILE A 14 -6.38 26.07 8.13
N ARG A 15 -5.06 25.93 7.94
CA ARG A 15 -4.39 26.18 6.66
C ARG A 15 -4.76 25.12 5.60
N LEU A 16 -4.86 23.85 6.00
CA LEU A 16 -5.36 22.75 5.16
C LEU A 16 -6.85 22.92 4.82
N LEU A 17 -7.66 23.40 5.78
CA LEU A 17 -9.08 23.67 5.60
C LEU A 17 -9.31 24.82 4.60
N LYS A 18 -8.53 25.91 4.68
CA LYS A 18 -8.61 27.02 3.71
C LYS A 18 -8.29 26.61 2.26
N GLN A 19 -7.49 25.56 2.06
CA GLN A 19 -7.17 25.04 0.72
C GLN A 19 -8.18 23.99 0.23
N SER A 20 -9.05 23.50 1.11
CA SER A 20 -10.03 22.48 0.78
C SER A 20 -11.34 23.11 0.27
N PRO A 21 -11.95 22.57 -0.82
CA PRO A 21 -13.30 22.98 -1.19
C PRO A 21 -14.27 22.60 -0.06
N GLN A 22 -15.10 23.57 0.34
CA GLN A 22 -16.12 23.45 1.39
C GLN A 22 -15.58 23.16 2.82
N PRO A 23 -14.81 24.09 3.41
CA PRO A 23 -14.19 23.90 4.73
C PRO A 23 -15.19 23.71 5.87
N LEU A 24 -16.38 24.31 5.78
CA LEU A 24 -17.40 24.20 6.82
C LEU A 24 -17.89 22.76 7.03
N TYR A 25 -18.07 22.00 5.94
CA TYR A 25 -18.47 20.59 6.05
C TYR A 25 -17.34 19.71 6.57
N TRP A 26 -16.08 20.05 6.29
CA TRP A 26 -14.93 19.37 6.90
C TRP A 26 -14.83 19.62 8.40
N ILE A 27 -15.01 20.87 8.83
CA ILE A 27 -15.06 21.22 10.25
C ILE A 27 -16.21 20.46 10.92
N ALA A 28 -17.41 20.51 10.33
CA ALA A 28 -18.58 19.78 10.83
C ALA A 28 -18.32 18.27 10.98
N PHE A 29 -17.67 17.64 10.00
CA PHE A 29 -17.32 16.23 10.07
C PHE A 29 -16.32 15.92 11.21
N LEU A 30 -15.28 16.75 11.37
CA LEU A 30 -14.20 16.54 12.33
C LEU A 30 -14.57 16.86 13.78
N SER A 31 -15.48 17.82 14.02
CA SER A 31 -15.76 18.31 15.38
C SER A 31 -17.14 17.94 15.92
N LEU A 32 -18.16 17.76 15.07
CA LEU A 32 -19.54 17.59 15.54
C LEU A 32 -19.86 16.15 15.94
N ASN A 33 -19.07 15.14 15.56
CA ASN A 33 -19.36 13.74 15.90
C ASN A 33 -19.54 13.52 17.43
N PRO A 34 -18.59 13.92 18.31
CA PRO A 34 -18.76 13.74 19.75
C PRO A 34 -19.93 14.55 20.32
N ILE A 35 -20.21 15.74 19.77
CA ILE A 35 -21.32 16.60 20.20
C ILE A 35 -22.67 15.97 19.84
N ILE A 36 -22.81 15.49 18.60
CA ILE A 36 -24.01 14.78 18.13
C ILE A 36 -24.24 13.51 18.97
N LYS A 37 -23.17 12.78 19.30
CA LYS A 37 -23.27 11.60 20.18
C LYS A 37 -23.76 11.96 21.58
N ARG A 38 -23.22 13.02 22.20
CA ARG A 38 -23.67 13.48 23.52
C ARG A 38 -25.14 13.90 23.48
N LEU A 39 -25.55 14.74 22.53
CA LEU A 39 -26.94 15.17 22.40
C LEU A 39 -27.93 14.02 22.17
N LEU A 40 -27.53 12.97 21.44
CA LEU A 40 -28.38 11.79 21.21
C LEU A 40 -28.38 10.82 22.40
N LEU A 41 -27.31 10.77 23.20
CA LEU A 41 -27.20 9.92 24.38
C LEU A 41 -27.82 10.59 25.63
N ASP A 42 -27.76 11.91 25.76
CA ASP A 42 -28.37 12.66 26.87
C ASP A 42 -29.92 12.53 26.85
N ASN A 43 -30.50 12.20 25.69
CA ASN A 43 -31.93 11.92 25.54
C ASN A 43 -32.28 10.43 25.65
N GLN A 44 -31.32 9.56 26.00
CA GLN A 44 -31.49 8.11 26.00
C GLN A 44 -32.50 7.61 27.03
N ASP A 45 -32.49 8.16 28.25
CA ASP A 45 -33.38 7.69 29.32
C ASP A 45 -34.84 8.06 29.05
N LYS A 46 -35.08 9.25 28.48
CA LYS A 46 -36.43 9.71 28.09
C LYS A 46 -37.00 8.92 26.92
N ILE A 47 -36.19 8.54 25.94
CA ILE A 47 -36.66 7.86 24.72
C ILE A 47 -36.74 6.34 24.90
N SER A 48 -35.83 5.74 25.68
CA SER A 48 -35.86 4.30 25.97
C SER A 48 -37.10 3.89 26.76
N GLN A 49 -37.55 4.73 27.70
CA GLN A 49 -38.80 4.54 28.45
C GLN A 49 -40.05 4.64 27.55
N CYS A 50 -40.10 5.59 26.61
CA CYS A 50 -41.23 5.73 25.67
C CYS A 50 -41.34 4.59 24.66
N CYS A 51 -40.23 4.02 24.20
CA CYS A 51 -40.21 3.08 23.07
C CYS A 51 -39.98 1.61 23.44
N LYS A 52 -39.89 1.26 24.74
CA LYS A 52 -39.65 -0.12 25.24
C LYS A 52 -38.49 -0.86 24.57
N PHE A 53 -37.40 -0.15 24.23
CA PHE A 53 -36.20 -0.78 23.67
C PHE A 53 -35.20 -1.10 24.77
N ASP A 54 -34.52 -2.25 24.67
CA ASP A 54 -33.34 -2.54 25.50
C ASP A 54 -32.33 -1.39 25.40
N THR A 55 -31.92 -0.85 26.55
CA THR A 55 -31.00 0.30 26.66
C THR A 55 -29.72 0.09 25.84
N ALA A 56 -29.18 -1.13 25.84
CA ALA A 56 -27.99 -1.50 25.07
C ALA A 56 -28.21 -1.49 23.54
N THR A 57 -29.41 -1.83 23.06
CA THR A 57 -29.73 -1.78 21.62
C THR A 57 -30.03 -0.37 21.15
N PHE A 58 -30.66 0.45 21.99
CA PHE A 58 -30.91 1.86 21.74
C PHE A 58 -29.60 2.64 21.61
N GLU A 59 -28.69 2.51 22.58
CA GLU A 59 -27.35 3.11 22.57
C GLU A 59 -26.56 2.73 21.29
N ARG A 60 -26.69 1.47 20.84
CA ARG A 60 -26.06 1.02 19.59
C ARG A 60 -26.64 1.70 18.36
N ARG A 61 -27.96 1.91 18.33
CA ARG A 61 -28.66 2.55 17.20
C ARG A 61 -28.38 4.06 17.16
N THR A 62 -28.34 4.74 18.31
CA THR A 62 -28.02 6.17 18.40
C THR A 62 -26.57 6.44 17.98
N LYS A 63 -25.60 5.63 18.43
CA LYS A 63 -24.20 5.73 17.97
C LYS A 63 -24.06 5.55 16.45
N LYS A 64 -24.77 4.56 15.88
CA LYS A 64 -24.83 4.39 14.42
C LYS A 64 -25.44 5.61 13.73
N LEU A 65 -26.52 6.16 14.27
CA LEU A 65 -27.17 7.33 13.68
C LEU A 65 -26.25 8.57 13.74
N ALA A 66 -25.54 8.80 14.84
CA ALA A 66 -24.53 9.85 14.95
C ALA A 66 -23.40 9.69 13.92
N ASN A 67 -22.88 8.47 13.77
CA ASN A 67 -21.85 8.17 12.77
C ASN A 67 -22.37 8.37 11.33
N LEU A 68 -23.65 8.07 11.08
CA LEU A 68 -24.30 8.29 9.78
C LEU A 68 -24.41 9.79 9.47
N ILE A 69 -24.87 10.60 10.43
CA ILE A 69 -24.95 12.07 10.28
C ILE A 69 -23.56 12.66 9.99
N SER A 70 -22.54 12.24 10.75
CA SER A 70 -21.16 12.63 10.51
C SER A 70 -20.70 12.26 9.09
N CYS A 71 -21.04 11.06 8.60
CA CYS A 71 -20.73 10.66 7.22
C CYS A 71 -21.50 11.45 6.15
N CYS A 72 -22.69 11.98 6.45
CA CYS A 72 -23.39 12.90 5.54
C CYS A 72 -22.62 14.21 5.36
N PHE A 73 -22.03 14.76 6.43
CA PHE A 73 -21.13 15.91 6.32
C PHE A 73 -19.88 15.58 5.50
N LEU A 74 -19.30 14.39 5.70
CA LEU A 74 -18.18 13.91 4.88
C LEU A 74 -18.55 13.81 3.39
N TYR A 75 -19.73 13.29 3.07
CA TYR A 75 -20.22 13.21 1.69
C TYR A 75 -20.28 14.60 1.07
N SER A 76 -20.96 15.55 1.73
CA SER A 76 -21.04 16.93 1.26
C SER A 76 -19.66 17.52 1.02
N ALA A 77 -18.74 17.37 1.99
CA ALA A 77 -17.37 17.90 1.92
C ALA A 77 -16.51 17.30 0.78
N THR A 78 -16.81 16.07 0.35
CA THR A 78 -15.94 15.30 -0.56
C THR A 78 -16.50 15.15 -1.97
N VAL A 79 -17.81 15.27 -2.19
CA VAL A 79 -18.44 15.06 -3.51
C VAL A 79 -17.90 15.98 -4.60
N THR A 80 -17.64 17.24 -4.26
CA THR A 80 -17.15 18.25 -5.23
C THR A 80 -15.62 18.32 -5.28
N ASN A 81 -14.93 17.71 -4.31
CA ASN A 81 -13.47 17.77 -4.21
C ASN A 81 -12.80 16.83 -5.24
N LYS A 82 -12.05 17.41 -6.18
CA LYS A 82 -11.27 16.68 -7.19
C LYS A 82 -9.92 16.17 -6.68
N PHE A 83 -9.39 16.76 -5.60
CA PHE A 83 -8.08 16.39 -5.05
C PHE A 83 -8.12 15.08 -4.27
N ILE A 84 -9.30 14.65 -3.82
CA ILE A 84 -9.46 13.41 -3.07
C ILE A 84 -9.66 12.24 -4.04
N PRO A 85 -8.76 11.25 -4.08
CA PRO A 85 -8.91 10.08 -4.92
C PRO A 85 -9.95 9.12 -4.31
N LYS A 86 -11.23 9.38 -4.59
CA LYS A 86 -12.39 8.63 -4.05
C LYS A 86 -12.33 7.14 -4.40
N ASP A 87 -11.89 6.84 -5.60
CA ASP A 87 -11.69 5.48 -6.10
C ASP A 87 -10.59 4.72 -5.33
N TYR A 88 -9.48 5.41 -5.00
CA TYR A 88 -8.45 4.83 -4.14
C TYR A 88 -8.97 4.63 -2.71
N GLY A 89 -9.67 5.61 -2.15
CA GLY A 89 -10.29 5.51 -0.82
C GLY A 89 -11.23 4.31 -0.73
N LEU A 90 -12.08 4.12 -1.73
CA LEU A 90 -12.99 2.97 -1.82
C LEU A 90 -12.23 1.63 -1.81
N ILE A 91 -11.23 1.47 -2.68
CA ILE A 91 -10.43 0.24 -2.75
C ILE A 91 -9.70 -0.01 -1.43
N TYR A 92 -9.15 1.05 -0.83
CA TYR A 92 -8.49 1.00 0.46
C TYR A 92 -9.45 0.56 1.57
N PHE A 93 -10.67 1.10 1.64
CA PHE A 93 -11.68 0.68 2.61
C PHE A 93 -12.10 -0.77 2.41
N ILE A 94 -12.39 -1.20 1.17
CA ILE A 94 -12.82 -2.57 0.92
C ILE A 94 -11.73 -3.57 1.32
N ILE A 95 -10.48 -3.35 0.90
CA ILE A 95 -9.39 -4.29 1.16
C ILE A 95 -9.04 -4.36 2.65
N ASN A 96 -8.94 -3.23 3.34
CA ASN A 96 -8.60 -3.25 4.77
C ASN A 96 -9.77 -3.70 5.65
N TYR A 97 -11.01 -3.28 5.34
CA TYR A 97 -12.17 -3.59 6.17
C TYR A 97 -12.56 -5.07 6.09
N TYR A 98 -12.57 -5.65 4.89
CA TYR A 98 -12.89 -7.07 4.70
C TYR A 98 -11.69 -8.00 4.85
N GLY A 99 -10.46 -7.51 4.62
CA GLY A 99 -9.23 -8.29 4.70
C GLY A 99 -8.53 -8.25 6.07
N GLU A 100 -8.12 -7.06 6.51
CA GLU A 100 -7.27 -6.90 7.71
C GLU A 100 -8.07 -6.79 9.01
N LEU A 101 -9.19 -6.05 8.99
CA LEU A 101 -9.94 -5.67 10.18
C LEU A 101 -10.91 -6.73 10.68
N ASN A 102 -11.07 -7.85 9.96
CA ASN A 102 -11.88 -9.03 10.33
C ASN A 102 -13.03 -8.70 11.29
N THR A 103 -14.02 -7.95 10.80
CA THR A 103 -15.08 -7.38 11.65
C THR A 103 -15.73 -8.41 12.58
N PRO A 104 -16.23 -8.01 13.76
CA PRO A 104 -16.92 -8.88 14.71
C PRO A 104 -18.20 -9.53 14.16
N SER A 105 -18.73 -9.05 13.03
CA SER A 105 -19.71 -9.83 12.27
C SER A 105 -19.16 -11.18 11.81
N ASN A 106 -17.86 -11.33 11.53
CA ASN A 106 -17.24 -12.62 11.21
C ASN A 106 -17.01 -13.54 12.41
N THR A 107 -17.21 -13.07 13.65
CA THR A 107 -17.18 -13.95 14.83
C THR A 107 -18.57 -14.41 15.27
N LYS A 108 -19.67 -13.73 14.87
CA LYS A 108 -21.04 -14.13 15.25
C LYS A 108 -22.15 -14.07 14.18
N ILE A 109 -21.89 -13.58 12.97
CA ILE A 109 -22.85 -13.55 11.85
C ILE A 109 -22.14 -13.98 10.56
N GLN A 110 -22.19 -15.27 10.27
CA GLN A 110 -21.75 -15.83 8.99
C GLN A 110 -22.63 -15.28 7.86
N ILE A 111 -22.21 -14.18 7.21
CA ILE A 111 -22.91 -13.64 6.03
C ILE A 111 -22.73 -14.58 4.82
N SER A 112 -21.79 -15.53 4.88
CA SER A 112 -21.91 -16.83 4.21
C SER A 112 -20.95 -17.87 4.83
N PRO A 113 -21.45 -18.98 5.40
CA PRO A 113 -20.61 -20.06 5.93
C PRO A 113 -19.75 -20.74 4.86
N ASN A 114 -20.19 -20.69 3.61
CA ASN A 114 -19.58 -21.45 2.53
C ASN A 114 -18.29 -20.82 2.01
N TYR A 115 -18.08 -19.51 2.10
CA TYR A 115 -16.88 -18.88 1.55
C TYR A 115 -15.90 -18.39 2.62
N SER A 116 -16.39 -18.03 3.81
CA SER A 116 -15.55 -17.46 4.88
C SER A 116 -14.54 -18.44 5.50
N LYS A 117 -14.84 -19.75 5.52
CA LYS A 117 -13.90 -20.80 5.96
C LYS A 117 -12.65 -20.84 5.07
N TYR A 118 -12.83 -20.73 3.75
CA TYR A 118 -11.73 -20.81 2.80
C TYR A 118 -10.75 -19.61 2.81
N PHE A 119 -11.09 -18.51 3.49
CA PHE A 119 -10.23 -17.33 3.60
C PHE A 119 -9.38 -17.31 4.89
N LYS A 120 -9.66 -18.18 5.86
CA LYS A 120 -8.92 -18.21 7.15
C LYS A 120 -7.81 -19.25 7.10
N LEU A 121 -6.59 -18.83 7.41
CA LEU A 121 -5.42 -19.72 7.50
C LEU A 121 -5.66 -20.91 8.44
N GLU A 122 -6.42 -20.67 9.51
CA GLU A 122 -6.78 -21.67 10.52
C GLU A 122 -7.51 -22.89 9.93
N THR A 123 -8.21 -22.70 8.81
CA THR A 123 -8.94 -23.78 8.13
C THR A 123 -7.98 -24.74 7.39
N TYR A 124 -6.77 -24.30 7.08
CA TYR A 124 -5.76 -25.08 6.36
C TYR A 124 -4.63 -25.59 7.26
N ARG A 125 -4.78 -25.54 8.59
CA ARG A 125 -3.78 -26.03 9.56
C ARG A 125 -3.37 -27.50 9.29
N ASN A 126 -4.28 -28.31 8.75
CA ASN A 126 -4.04 -29.72 8.45
C ASN A 126 -3.22 -29.95 7.16
N HIS A 127 -2.93 -28.90 6.38
CA HIS A 127 -2.13 -28.99 5.15
C HIS A 127 -0.80 -28.24 5.32
N PRO A 128 0.28 -28.92 5.78
CA PRO A 128 1.55 -28.28 6.09
C PRO A 128 2.21 -27.62 4.88
N THR A 129 1.95 -28.12 3.66
CA THR A 129 2.42 -27.53 2.41
C THR A 129 1.78 -26.17 2.12
N LEU A 130 0.47 -26.02 2.36
CA LEU A 130 -0.24 -24.76 2.18
C LEU A 130 0.17 -23.72 3.22
N VAL A 131 0.39 -24.15 4.47
CA VAL A 131 0.91 -23.27 5.53
C VAL A 131 2.30 -22.77 5.16
N LYS A 132 3.21 -23.64 4.75
CA LYS A 132 4.57 -23.25 4.28
C LYS A 132 4.54 -22.33 3.05
N LEU A 133 3.61 -22.56 2.11
CA LEU A 133 3.43 -21.67 0.96
C LEU A 133 2.90 -20.30 1.37
N TYR A 134 2.00 -20.23 2.36
CA TYR A 134 1.50 -18.97 2.89
C TYR A 134 2.56 -18.20 3.69
N GLU A 135 3.39 -18.90 4.46
CA GLU A 135 4.51 -18.31 5.21
C GLU A 135 5.60 -17.69 4.31
N ASN A 136 5.69 -18.17 3.06
CA ASN A 136 6.65 -17.73 2.05
C ASN A 136 5.94 -17.13 0.82
N LYS A 137 4.74 -16.60 1.00
CA LYS A 137 3.88 -16.08 -0.09
C LYS A 137 4.53 -14.94 -0.87
N GLU A 138 5.46 -14.21 -0.25
CA GLU A 138 6.22 -13.12 -0.86
C GLU A 138 6.96 -13.58 -2.14
N PHE A 139 7.42 -14.84 -2.19
CA PHE A 139 8.11 -15.40 -3.36
C PHE A 139 7.19 -15.60 -4.58
N PHE A 140 5.87 -15.55 -4.40
CA PHE A 140 4.91 -15.66 -5.50
C PHE A 140 4.19 -14.35 -5.77
N ILE A 141 3.78 -13.64 -4.72
CA ILE A 141 2.96 -12.43 -4.83
C ILE A 141 3.78 -11.28 -5.40
N PHE A 142 4.92 -10.95 -4.78
CA PHE A 142 5.76 -9.84 -5.25
C PHE A 142 6.23 -10.05 -6.70
N PRO A 143 6.73 -11.23 -7.11
CA PRO A 143 7.08 -11.46 -8.50
C PRO A 143 5.91 -11.32 -9.48
N ALA A 144 4.71 -11.76 -9.10
CA ALA A 144 3.52 -11.58 -9.94
C ALA A 144 3.13 -10.10 -10.07
N ILE A 145 3.22 -9.33 -8.98
CA ILE A 145 2.97 -7.88 -8.97
C ILE A 145 4.00 -7.16 -9.84
N PHE A 146 5.28 -7.43 -9.64
CA PHE A 146 6.36 -6.82 -10.42
C PHE A 146 6.23 -7.18 -11.91
N ALA A 147 5.97 -8.44 -12.25
CA ALA A 147 5.68 -8.88 -13.61
C ALA A 147 4.55 -8.07 -14.25
N GLN A 148 3.47 -7.82 -13.50
CA GLN A 148 2.33 -7.06 -13.99
C GLN A 148 2.66 -5.56 -14.15
N LEU A 149 3.45 -4.97 -13.25
CA LEU A 149 3.92 -3.58 -13.35
C LEU A 149 4.87 -3.40 -14.54
N LEU A 150 5.85 -4.28 -14.66
CA LEU A 150 6.83 -4.28 -15.74
C LEU A 150 6.14 -4.43 -17.11
N SER A 151 5.21 -5.38 -17.22
CA SER A 151 4.41 -5.57 -18.42
C SER A 151 3.56 -4.34 -18.76
N ASN A 152 2.93 -3.70 -17.76
CA ASN A 152 2.18 -2.45 -17.99
C ASN A 152 3.08 -1.29 -18.45
N TYR A 153 4.33 -1.25 -17.97
CA TYR A 153 5.29 -0.21 -18.34
C TYR A 153 5.88 -0.44 -19.74
N LEU A 154 6.33 -1.66 -20.06
CA LEU A 154 7.03 -1.97 -21.31
C LEU A 154 6.10 -2.26 -22.49
N THR A 155 4.84 -2.66 -22.29
CA THR A 155 3.97 -2.98 -23.42
C THR A 155 3.61 -1.73 -24.25
N PRO A 156 4.06 -1.65 -25.52
CA PRO A 156 3.65 -0.56 -26.39
C PRO A 156 2.18 -0.75 -26.73
N THR A 157 1.34 0.19 -26.30
CA THR A 157 -0.05 0.28 -26.76
C THR A 157 -0.17 1.52 -27.63
N ARG A 158 -0.96 1.45 -28.72
CA ARG A 158 -1.18 2.56 -29.67
C ARG A 158 -1.55 3.88 -28.98
N TYR A 159 -2.12 3.81 -27.78
CA TYR A 159 -2.53 4.94 -26.94
C TYR A 159 -1.80 5.04 -25.59
N LYS A 160 -0.77 4.21 -25.34
CA LYS A 160 -0.05 4.11 -24.06
C LYS A 160 -0.97 4.04 -22.83
N LEU A 161 -2.18 3.45 -22.97
CA LEU A 161 -3.21 3.44 -21.93
C LEU A 161 -2.69 2.86 -20.61
N ASN A 162 -2.00 1.72 -20.65
CA ASN A 162 -1.41 1.13 -19.45
C ASN A 162 -0.36 2.02 -18.78
N GLN A 163 0.38 2.84 -19.53
CA GLN A 163 1.35 3.80 -18.99
C GLN A 163 0.69 5.10 -18.51
N ARG A 164 -0.55 5.40 -18.94
CA ARG A 164 -1.34 6.55 -18.50
C ARG A 164 -1.94 6.31 -17.11
N TYR A 165 -2.43 5.10 -16.85
CA TYR A 165 -3.03 4.73 -15.54
C TYR A 165 -2.03 4.05 -14.59
N LEU A 166 -0.77 3.89 -14.97
CA LEU A 166 0.29 3.55 -14.02
C LEU A 166 0.52 4.75 -13.10
N SER A 167 0.75 4.51 -11.81
CA SER A 167 1.09 5.59 -10.87
C SER A 167 2.26 6.43 -11.42
N SER A 168 2.06 7.75 -11.48
CA SER A 168 3.08 8.68 -11.99
C SER A 168 4.38 8.60 -11.20
N SER A 169 4.30 8.41 -9.87
CA SER A 169 5.46 8.24 -8.99
C SER A 169 6.23 6.96 -9.33
N ILE A 170 5.56 5.82 -9.49
CA ILE A 170 6.21 4.56 -9.88
C ILE A 170 6.86 4.70 -11.26
N LYS A 171 6.14 5.32 -12.21
CA LYS A 171 6.66 5.54 -13.56
C LYS A 171 7.91 6.43 -13.56
N SER A 172 7.87 7.56 -12.86
CA SER A 172 8.91 8.61 -12.92
C SER A 172 10.09 8.34 -11.99
N ARG A 173 9.86 7.75 -10.82
CA ARG A 173 10.89 7.55 -9.79
C ARG A 173 11.46 6.13 -9.76
N ILE A 174 10.70 5.11 -10.19
CA ILE A 174 11.15 3.70 -10.16
C ILE A 174 11.57 3.26 -11.56
N PHE A 175 10.66 3.26 -12.54
CA PHE A 175 10.96 2.69 -13.85
C PHE A 175 11.76 3.61 -14.78
N ALA A 176 11.36 4.88 -14.93
CA ALA A 176 12.00 5.80 -15.89
C ALA A 176 13.50 6.02 -15.66
N PRO A 177 14.02 6.14 -14.43
CA PRO A 177 15.45 6.34 -14.20
C PRO A 177 16.32 5.14 -14.62
N ILE A 178 15.72 3.96 -14.76
CA ILE A 178 16.39 2.71 -15.17
C ILE A 178 16.16 2.46 -16.67
N TRP A 179 14.89 2.35 -17.07
CA TRP A 179 14.52 1.90 -18.42
C TRP A 179 14.75 2.93 -19.52
N LYS A 180 14.82 4.24 -19.21
CA LYS A 180 15.20 5.25 -20.23
C LYS A 180 16.68 5.14 -20.62
N ASN A 181 17.51 4.58 -19.75
CA ASN A 181 18.94 4.41 -20.00
C ASN A 181 19.24 3.13 -20.79
N PHE A 182 18.24 2.28 -21.00
CA PHE A 182 18.34 1.05 -21.77
C PHE A 182 17.74 1.22 -23.16
N SER A 183 18.51 0.87 -24.19
CA SER A 183 18.05 0.82 -25.57
C SER A 183 18.27 -0.58 -26.14
N LEU A 184 17.21 -1.13 -26.74
CA LEU A 184 17.23 -2.41 -27.43
C LEU A 184 16.81 -2.19 -28.88
N GLY A 185 17.76 -2.35 -29.80
CA GLY A 185 17.53 -2.38 -31.24
C GLY A 185 17.70 -3.78 -31.81
N VAL A 186 17.48 -3.91 -33.12
CA VAL A 186 17.55 -5.23 -33.80
C VAL A 186 18.91 -5.87 -33.61
N ASN A 187 20.02 -5.12 -33.67
CA ASN A 187 21.40 -5.61 -33.56
C ASN A 187 22.24 -4.96 -32.45
N HIS A 188 21.63 -4.20 -31.56
CA HIS A 188 22.36 -3.53 -30.49
C HIS A 188 21.56 -3.54 -29.19
N ALA A 189 22.25 -3.81 -28.09
CA ALA A 189 21.79 -3.52 -26.74
C ALA A 189 22.76 -2.50 -26.16
N ARG A 190 22.25 -1.36 -25.69
CA ARG A 190 23.07 -0.33 -25.07
C ARG A 190 22.45 0.06 -23.73
N LEU A 191 23.30 0.18 -22.71
CA LEU A 191 22.93 0.69 -21.41
C LEU A 191 23.85 1.87 -21.07
N ASN A 192 23.27 3.02 -20.77
CA ASN A 192 24.02 4.19 -20.31
C ASN A 192 24.34 4.03 -18.82
N TRP A 193 25.47 3.38 -18.53
CA TRP A 193 25.94 3.11 -17.16
C TRP A 193 26.17 4.38 -16.33
N ILE A 194 26.69 5.45 -16.94
CA ILE A 194 26.99 6.70 -16.23
C ILE A 194 25.69 7.36 -15.75
N SER A 195 24.68 7.44 -16.62
CA SER A 195 23.38 8.00 -16.23
C SER A 195 22.68 7.11 -15.20
N LEU A 196 22.80 5.79 -15.32
CA LEU A 196 22.22 4.84 -14.37
C LEU A 196 22.86 4.95 -13.00
N LEU A 197 24.19 5.05 -12.93
CA LEU A 197 24.93 5.28 -11.69
C LEU A 197 24.53 6.61 -11.05
N ARG A 198 24.45 7.70 -11.83
CA ARG A 198 23.99 9.00 -11.33
C ARG A 198 22.58 8.91 -10.72
N ASN A 199 21.65 8.27 -11.41
CA ASN A 199 20.28 8.09 -10.90
C ASN A 199 20.24 7.22 -9.65
N TYR A 200 21.06 6.17 -9.59
CA TYR A 200 21.20 5.29 -8.44
C TYR A 200 21.73 6.05 -7.21
N LEU A 201 22.78 6.87 -7.37
CA LEU A 201 23.33 7.69 -6.29
C LEU A 201 22.34 8.73 -5.78
N ILE A 202 21.61 9.42 -6.68
CA ILE A 202 20.58 10.38 -6.31
C ILE A 202 19.47 9.70 -5.49
N GLN A 203 19.01 8.52 -5.91
CA GLN A 203 17.96 7.80 -5.19
C GLN A 203 18.43 7.33 -3.81
N ASN A 204 19.66 6.82 -3.71
CA ASN A 204 20.25 6.48 -2.42
C ASN A 204 20.28 7.69 -1.50
N TYR A 205 20.79 8.83 -1.96
CA TYR A 205 20.85 10.05 -1.15
C TYR A 205 19.48 10.50 -0.63
N VAL A 206 18.45 10.48 -1.49
CA VAL A 206 17.08 10.83 -1.11
C VAL A 206 16.53 9.87 -0.05
N ILE A 207 16.77 8.56 -0.19
CA ILE A 207 16.28 7.57 0.76
C ILE A 207 17.05 7.63 2.08
N ILE A 208 18.37 7.87 2.05
CA ILE A 208 19.17 8.12 3.26
C ILE A 208 18.59 9.31 4.03
N GLY A 209 18.34 10.44 3.37
CA GLY A 209 17.75 11.61 4.01
C GLY A 209 16.36 11.34 4.61
N PHE A 210 15.52 10.60 3.88
CA PHE A 210 14.19 10.23 4.36
C PHE A 210 14.23 9.28 5.58
N LEU A 211 15.05 8.22 5.52
CA LEU A 211 15.21 7.28 6.64
C LEU A 211 15.86 7.95 7.85
N GLY A 212 16.84 8.82 7.62
CA GLY A 212 17.46 9.61 8.67
C GLY A 212 16.41 10.42 9.43
N LEU A 213 15.57 11.19 8.73
CA LEU A 213 14.51 11.97 9.38
C LEU A 213 13.52 11.12 10.18
N LEU A 214 13.19 9.92 9.72
CA LEU A 214 12.26 9.03 10.43
C LEU A 214 12.87 8.37 11.67
N THR A 215 14.16 8.06 11.62
CA THR A 215 14.84 7.29 12.66
C THR A 215 15.68 8.13 13.61
N ILE A 216 15.79 9.44 13.36
CA ILE A 216 16.60 10.37 14.16
C ILE A 216 16.23 10.32 15.65
N LYS A 217 14.93 10.23 15.97
CA LYS A 217 14.49 10.18 17.36
C LYS A 217 14.97 8.90 18.04
N THR A 218 14.57 7.76 17.48
CA THR A 218 14.74 6.46 18.13
C THR A 218 16.17 5.96 18.11
N ARG A 219 16.92 6.21 17.03
CA ARG A 219 18.27 5.65 16.82
C ARG A 219 19.41 6.64 17.09
N LEU A 220 19.14 7.95 17.15
CA LEU A 220 20.18 8.96 17.42
C LEU A 220 19.92 9.71 18.73
N LEU A 221 18.78 10.41 18.86
CA LEU A 221 18.49 11.24 20.04
C LEU A 221 18.35 10.41 21.32
N ASP A 222 17.54 9.36 21.28
CA ASP A 222 17.30 8.51 22.44
C ASP A 222 18.60 7.81 22.88
N ARG A 223 19.44 7.37 21.93
CA ARG A 223 20.75 6.74 22.21
C ARG A 223 21.81 7.70 22.73
N LEU A 224 21.92 8.90 22.16
CA LEU A 224 22.82 9.93 22.69
C LEU A 224 22.43 10.32 24.12
N TYR A 225 21.13 10.34 24.42
CA TYR A 225 20.64 10.54 25.77
C TYR A 225 21.03 9.38 26.71
N GLU A 226 20.94 8.13 26.25
CA GLU A 226 21.37 6.96 27.03
C GLU A 226 22.88 6.93 27.30
N VAL A 227 23.71 7.27 26.31
CA VAL A 227 25.17 7.37 26.51
C VAL A 227 25.50 8.46 27.52
N LYS A 228 24.85 9.63 27.42
CA LYS A 228 25.11 10.78 28.28
C LYS A 228 24.64 10.59 29.73
N TYR A 229 23.51 9.91 29.95
CA TYR A 229 22.87 9.85 31.28
C TYR A 229 22.77 8.46 31.90
N LYS A 230 22.90 7.36 31.13
CA LYS A 230 22.75 5.97 31.62
C LYS A 230 24.05 5.14 31.61
N LYS A 231 25.23 5.77 31.48
CA LYS A 231 26.56 5.11 31.54
C LYS A 231 26.68 3.87 30.64
N ARG A 232 26.40 4.00 29.33
CA ARG A 232 26.93 3.04 28.34
C ARG A 232 28.38 3.41 28.02
N ASN A 233 29.26 2.41 27.86
CA ASN A 233 30.67 2.59 27.52
C ASN A 233 30.92 2.95 26.04
N GLU A 234 29.88 3.35 25.31
CA GLU A 234 29.97 3.75 23.90
C GLU A 234 30.35 5.22 23.77
N THR A 235 31.11 5.57 22.73
CA THR A 235 31.45 6.98 22.47
C THR A 235 30.33 7.66 21.70
N GLU A 236 30.10 8.95 21.93
CA GLU A 236 29.10 9.72 21.16
C GLU A 236 29.36 9.63 19.64
N LEU A 237 30.62 9.61 19.23
CA LEU A 237 31.04 9.41 17.84
C LEU A 237 30.66 8.03 17.31
N SER A 238 30.78 6.95 18.10
CA SER A 238 30.36 5.63 17.65
C SER A 238 28.85 5.54 17.42
N VAL A 239 28.05 6.21 18.26
CA VAL A 239 26.58 6.28 18.06
C VAL A 239 26.23 7.00 16.77
N VAL A 240 26.86 8.14 16.50
CA VAL A 240 26.62 8.92 15.26
C VAL A 240 27.04 8.11 14.03
N LEU A 241 28.20 7.44 14.07
CA LEU A 241 28.66 6.59 12.97
C LEU A 241 27.75 5.37 12.78
N ASN A 242 27.28 4.73 13.85
CA ASN A 242 26.36 3.59 13.76
C ASN A 242 25.00 4.01 13.16
N TYR A 243 24.51 5.20 13.52
CA TYR A 243 23.31 5.78 12.92
C TYR A 243 23.46 6.04 11.41
N TRP A 244 24.58 6.62 10.96
CA TRP A 244 24.81 6.86 9.54
C TRP A 244 25.00 5.57 8.75
N THR A 245 25.76 4.60 9.29
CA THR A 245 25.95 3.30 8.65
C THR A 245 24.63 2.52 8.55
N TYR A 246 23.79 2.56 9.58
CA TYR A 246 22.43 2.01 9.53
C TYR A 246 21.61 2.61 8.38
N ASN A 247 21.52 3.94 8.32
CA ASN A 247 20.74 4.62 7.28
C ASN A 247 21.29 4.35 5.89
N PHE A 248 22.61 4.31 5.74
CA PHE A 248 23.27 3.99 4.48
C PHE A 248 22.95 2.56 4.03
N HIS A 249 23.13 1.57 4.90
CA HIS A 249 22.86 0.15 4.59
C HIS A 249 21.39 -0.08 4.27
N ARG A 250 20.49 0.51 5.07
CA ARG A 250 19.05 0.36 4.86
C ARG A 250 18.60 1.04 3.56
N ALA A 251 19.07 2.26 3.29
CA ALA A 251 18.76 2.93 2.02
C ALA A 251 19.29 2.14 0.82
N ASN A 252 20.52 1.65 0.91
CA ASN A 252 21.15 0.86 -0.14
C ASN A 252 20.36 -0.41 -0.43
N SER A 253 19.87 -1.12 0.60
CA SER A 253 19.03 -2.31 0.43
C SER A 253 17.74 -2.00 -0.35
N ILE A 254 17.05 -0.89 -0.02
CA ILE A 254 15.81 -0.49 -0.68
C ILE A 254 16.07 -0.11 -2.14
N VAL A 255 17.14 0.65 -2.40
CA VAL A 255 17.51 1.00 -3.78
C VAL A 255 17.91 -0.24 -4.57
N ASN A 256 18.71 -1.14 -3.99
CA ASN A 256 19.08 -2.39 -4.66
C ASN A 256 17.84 -3.23 -4.95
N PHE A 257 16.86 -3.28 -4.06
CA PHE A 257 15.61 -3.98 -4.29
C PHE A 257 14.77 -3.37 -5.42
N ILE A 258 14.92 -2.07 -5.68
CA ILE A 258 14.33 -1.42 -6.87
C ILE A 258 15.13 -1.76 -8.14
N TYR A 259 16.46 -1.66 -8.10
CA TYR A 259 17.29 -1.79 -9.30
C TYR A 259 17.50 -3.25 -9.72
N ALA A 260 17.75 -4.16 -8.78
CA ALA A 260 18.05 -5.57 -9.04
C ALA A 260 17.01 -6.27 -9.95
N PRO A 261 15.69 -6.24 -9.67
CA PRO A 261 14.73 -6.94 -10.52
C PRO A 261 14.61 -6.29 -11.89
N ASN A 262 14.86 -4.99 -12.01
CA ASN A 262 14.89 -4.30 -13.30
C ASN A 262 16.17 -4.62 -14.10
N MET A 263 17.32 -4.68 -13.45
CA MET A 263 18.60 -5.01 -14.08
C MET A 263 18.64 -6.48 -14.52
N ILE A 264 18.14 -7.40 -13.71
CA ILE A 264 17.96 -8.81 -14.09
C ILE A 264 16.97 -8.92 -15.23
N ALA A 265 15.86 -8.16 -15.22
CA ALA A 265 14.92 -8.15 -16.34
C ALA A 265 15.56 -7.62 -17.63
N ILE A 266 16.38 -6.56 -17.56
CA ILE A 266 17.15 -6.05 -18.71
C ILE A 266 18.08 -7.14 -19.24
N LEU A 267 18.85 -7.79 -18.36
CA LEU A 267 19.75 -8.88 -18.72
C LEU A 267 18.99 -10.01 -19.43
N LEU A 268 17.91 -10.49 -18.83
CA LEU A 268 17.05 -11.54 -19.42
C LEU A 268 16.52 -11.10 -20.78
N ILE A 269 15.99 -9.87 -20.91
CA ILE A 269 15.52 -9.34 -22.20
C ILE A 269 16.64 -9.33 -23.23
N THR A 270 17.84 -8.88 -22.86
CA THR A 270 18.97 -8.84 -23.81
C THR A 270 19.34 -10.25 -24.29
N LEU A 271 19.39 -11.22 -23.38
CA LEU A 271 19.72 -12.61 -23.69
C LEU A 271 18.65 -13.29 -24.54
N THR A 272 17.36 -13.03 -24.29
CA THR A 272 16.26 -13.64 -25.04
C THR A 272 15.83 -12.83 -26.27
N SER A 273 16.32 -11.60 -26.43
CA SER A 273 15.98 -10.74 -27.60
C SER A 273 16.29 -11.36 -28.97
N PRO A 274 17.40 -12.12 -29.17
CA PRO A 274 17.69 -12.73 -30.48
C PRO A 274 16.63 -13.74 -30.91
N MET A 275 15.92 -14.38 -29.97
CA MET A 275 14.83 -15.32 -30.28
C MET A 275 13.70 -14.66 -31.08
N PHE A 276 13.43 -13.36 -30.88
CA PHE A 276 12.40 -12.67 -31.67
C PHE A 276 12.76 -12.53 -33.14
N ARG A 277 14.05 -12.56 -33.50
CA ARG A 277 14.47 -12.59 -34.91
C ARG A 277 14.08 -13.90 -35.59
N LEU A 278 14.14 -15.02 -34.87
CA LEU A 278 13.73 -16.33 -35.37
C LEU A 278 12.21 -16.45 -35.49
N LEU A 279 11.47 -15.74 -34.63
CA LEU A 279 10.01 -15.72 -34.62
C LEU A 279 9.39 -14.77 -35.64
N LYS A 280 10.10 -13.73 -36.09
CA LYS A 280 9.63 -12.83 -37.15
C LYS A 280 9.84 -13.50 -38.51
N PRO A 281 8.77 -13.81 -39.28
CA PRO A 281 8.94 -14.45 -40.57
C PRO A 281 9.66 -13.50 -41.53
N LYS A 282 10.62 -14.03 -42.30
CA LYS A 282 11.36 -13.28 -43.33
C LYS A 282 10.53 -13.01 -44.61
N GLY A 283 9.27 -13.43 -44.62
CA GLY A 283 8.29 -13.20 -45.70
C GLY A 283 6.84 -13.25 -45.16
N ASP A 284 5.83 -13.14 -46.03
CA ASP A 284 4.43 -13.01 -45.59
C ASP A 284 3.82 -14.30 -45.00
N ILE A 285 4.37 -15.46 -45.38
CA ILE A 285 3.85 -16.77 -45.02
C ILE A 285 4.60 -17.32 -43.80
N PRO A 286 3.93 -17.51 -42.64
CA PRO A 286 4.55 -18.12 -41.47
C PRO A 286 4.81 -19.61 -41.73
N LYS A 287 6.07 -20.02 -41.63
CA LYS A 287 6.50 -21.41 -41.93
C LYS A 287 6.18 -22.39 -40.79
N ASN A 288 6.23 -21.92 -39.53
CA ASN A 288 6.04 -22.75 -38.34
C ASN A 288 4.77 -22.38 -37.55
N THR A 289 4.21 -23.36 -36.81
CA THR A 289 3.06 -23.16 -35.91
C THR A 289 3.30 -22.06 -34.87
N LEU A 290 4.52 -21.97 -34.35
CA LEU A 290 4.98 -20.91 -33.44
C LEU A 290 4.95 -19.51 -34.08
N GLN A 291 5.34 -19.40 -35.35
CA GLN A 291 5.26 -18.13 -36.10
C GLN A 291 3.80 -17.75 -36.40
N LYS A 292 2.93 -18.73 -36.68
CA LYS A 292 1.48 -18.52 -36.83
C LYS A 292 0.86 -17.99 -35.54
N LEU A 293 1.17 -18.61 -34.39
CA LEU A 293 0.71 -18.17 -33.07
C LEU A 293 1.23 -16.78 -32.71
N TYR A 294 2.51 -16.51 -32.98
CA TYR A 294 3.11 -15.19 -32.79
C TYR A 294 2.44 -14.10 -33.64
N LYS A 295 2.19 -14.36 -34.94
CA LYS A 295 1.52 -13.40 -35.84
C LYS A 295 0.07 -13.16 -35.41
N ARG A 296 -0.66 -14.22 -35.03
CA ARG A 296 -2.07 -14.14 -34.59
C ARG A 296 -2.24 -13.39 -33.27
N ASN A 297 -1.33 -13.60 -32.31
CA ASN A 297 -1.46 -13.12 -30.94
C ASN A 297 -0.28 -12.24 -30.48
N TYR A 298 0.35 -11.50 -31.40
CA TYR A 298 1.57 -10.70 -31.14
C TYR A 298 1.51 -9.91 -29.82
N LYS A 299 0.43 -9.16 -29.60
CA LYS A 299 0.24 -8.35 -28.39
C LYS A 299 0.20 -9.19 -27.11
N LEU A 300 -0.50 -10.32 -27.14
CA LEU A 300 -0.63 -11.21 -25.98
C LEU A 300 0.67 -11.97 -25.72
N PHE A 301 1.41 -12.32 -26.77
CA PHE A 301 2.74 -12.92 -26.69
C PHE A 301 3.72 -11.99 -25.99
N PHE A 302 3.90 -10.74 -26.47
CA PHE A 302 4.79 -9.77 -25.82
C PHE A 302 4.39 -9.45 -24.38
N LYS A 303 3.09 -9.37 -24.11
CA LYS A 303 2.57 -9.16 -22.76
C LYS A 303 2.92 -10.34 -21.83
N SER A 304 2.80 -11.57 -22.32
CA SER A 304 3.11 -12.77 -21.55
C SER A 304 4.61 -12.93 -21.35
N TYR A 305 5.42 -12.69 -22.38
CA TYR A 305 6.89 -12.69 -22.33
C TYR A 305 7.44 -11.65 -21.33
N THR A 306 6.94 -10.41 -21.36
CA THR A 306 7.37 -9.38 -20.39
C THR A 306 6.97 -9.73 -18.96
N LYS A 307 5.83 -10.42 -18.77
CA LYS A 307 5.42 -10.93 -17.46
C LYS A 307 6.32 -12.07 -16.98
N THR A 308 6.63 -13.05 -17.82
CA THR A 308 7.49 -14.17 -17.42
C THR A 308 8.88 -13.68 -17.04
N ILE A 309 9.47 -12.77 -17.82
CA ILE A 309 10.76 -12.15 -17.47
C ILE A 309 10.66 -11.38 -16.16
N GLY A 310 9.64 -10.54 -15.99
CA GLY A 310 9.47 -9.78 -14.76
C GLY A 310 9.31 -10.70 -13.54
N PHE A 311 8.55 -11.78 -13.68
CA PHE A 311 8.36 -12.78 -12.63
C PHE A 311 9.68 -13.43 -12.24
N VAL A 312 10.43 -13.95 -13.21
CA VAL A 312 11.74 -14.60 -12.94
C VAL A 312 12.73 -13.61 -12.33
N ALA A 313 12.80 -12.38 -12.82
CA ALA A 313 13.72 -11.37 -12.31
C ALA A 313 13.43 -10.97 -10.85
N ALA A 314 12.16 -10.78 -10.51
CA ALA A 314 11.74 -10.47 -9.14
C ALA A 314 11.91 -11.67 -8.20
N PHE A 315 11.63 -12.89 -8.67
CA PHE A 315 11.87 -14.12 -7.92
C PHE A 315 13.36 -14.27 -7.57
N LEU A 316 14.25 -14.10 -8.55
CA LEU A 316 15.71 -14.15 -8.33
C LEU A 316 16.16 -13.05 -7.35
N THR A 317 15.59 -11.86 -7.43
CA THR A 317 15.91 -10.77 -6.49
C THR A 317 15.53 -11.13 -5.06
N LEU A 318 14.34 -11.68 -4.84
CA LEU A 318 13.92 -12.12 -3.51
C LEU A 318 14.76 -13.27 -2.99
N TYR A 319 15.11 -14.21 -3.87
CA TYR A 319 15.98 -15.32 -3.52
C TYR A 319 17.36 -14.82 -3.08
N LEU A 320 17.95 -13.86 -3.79
CA LEU A 320 19.22 -13.23 -3.40
C LEU A 320 19.11 -12.45 -2.08
N ASN A 321 17.99 -11.77 -1.83
CA ASN A 321 17.73 -11.10 -0.55
C ASN A 321 17.62 -12.11 0.61
N ALA A 322 16.97 -13.26 0.41
CA ALA A 322 16.82 -14.30 1.42
C ALA A 322 18.13 -15.03 1.75
N LEU A 323 19.06 -15.09 0.80
CA LEU A 323 20.39 -15.67 1.01
C LEU A 323 21.35 -14.76 1.81
N ASN A 324 20.96 -13.53 2.14
CA ASN A 324 21.76 -12.58 2.91
C ASN A 324 23.18 -12.39 2.36
N VAL A 325 23.36 -12.46 1.04
CA VAL A 325 24.66 -12.49 0.35
C VAL A 325 25.53 -11.28 0.69
N VAL A 326 24.91 -10.16 1.04
CA VAL A 326 25.58 -8.86 1.21
C VAL A 326 25.66 -8.52 2.71
N PRO A 327 26.85 -8.62 3.36
CA PRO A 327 27.01 -8.38 4.80
C PRO A 327 26.89 -6.89 5.14
N ALA A 328 26.40 -6.56 6.34
CA ALA A 328 26.29 -5.17 6.83
C ALA A 328 27.61 -4.68 7.46
N LEU A 329 28.65 -4.54 6.63
CA LEU A 329 29.99 -4.13 7.09
C LEU A 329 29.96 -2.82 7.87
N GLY A 330 30.58 -2.80 9.05
CA GLY A 330 30.76 -1.60 9.87
C GLY A 330 29.55 -1.17 10.71
N TYR A 331 28.42 -1.87 10.63
CA TYR A 331 27.34 -1.73 11.61
C TYR A 331 27.60 -2.67 12.78
N LYS A 332 27.38 -2.18 14.00
CA LYS A 332 27.40 -3.02 15.20
C LYS A 332 25.95 -3.32 15.58
N ASP A 333 25.58 -4.60 15.55
CA ASP A 333 24.30 -5.07 16.07
C ASP A 333 24.31 -4.83 17.59
N GLU A 334 23.48 -3.89 18.05
CA GLU A 334 23.48 -3.41 19.44
C GLU A 334 22.33 -3.99 20.28
N GLU A 335 21.45 -4.81 19.69
CA GLU A 335 20.37 -5.51 20.39
C GLU A 335 20.53 -7.02 20.19
N GLU A 336 20.58 -7.79 21.30
CA GLU A 336 20.71 -9.26 21.30
C GLU A 336 19.57 -9.95 20.53
N ASP A 337 18.47 -9.25 20.25
CA ASP A 337 17.30 -9.72 19.49
C ASP A 337 17.35 -9.38 17.98
N GLU A 338 18.23 -8.48 17.49
CA GLU A 338 18.37 -8.14 16.06
C GLU A 338 19.36 -9.10 15.35
N THR A 339 19.04 -10.41 15.31
CA THR A 339 19.88 -11.42 14.62
C THR A 339 19.81 -11.37 13.09
N GLU A 340 18.90 -10.56 12.53
CA GLU A 340 18.72 -10.41 11.09
C GLU A 340 19.55 -9.25 10.52
N ASN A 341 20.38 -9.54 9.51
CA ASN A 341 21.17 -8.52 8.80
C ASN A 341 20.28 -7.34 8.36
N ILE A 342 20.62 -6.10 8.74
CA ILE A 342 19.84 -4.88 8.45
C ILE A 342 19.51 -4.70 6.97
N ARG A 343 20.39 -5.20 6.09
CA ARG A 343 20.23 -5.12 4.64
C ARG A 343 19.11 -6.02 4.13
N THR A 344 18.62 -6.94 4.95
CA THR A 344 17.52 -7.84 4.60
C THR A 344 16.20 -7.10 4.66
N ILE A 345 15.41 -7.29 3.60
CA ILE A 345 14.06 -6.76 3.57
C ILE A 345 13.15 -7.76 4.28
N SER A 346 12.53 -7.29 5.37
CA SER A 346 11.66 -8.12 6.19
C SER A 346 10.38 -8.54 5.47
N LYS A 347 9.88 -9.73 5.79
CA LYS A 347 8.63 -10.28 5.23
C LYS A 347 7.43 -9.36 5.48
N SER A 348 7.37 -8.74 6.66
CA SER A 348 6.31 -7.79 7.02
C SER A 348 6.28 -6.60 6.05
N TRP A 349 7.45 -6.00 5.79
CA TRP A 349 7.56 -4.88 4.86
C TRP A 349 7.17 -5.25 3.43
N LEU A 350 7.54 -6.46 2.96
CA LEU A 350 7.15 -6.97 1.65
C LEU A 350 5.64 -7.16 1.53
N ASN A 351 4.98 -7.69 2.56
CA ASN A 351 3.53 -7.85 2.57
C ASN A 351 2.80 -6.50 2.48
N ASP A 352 3.26 -5.49 3.23
CA ASP A 352 2.69 -4.14 3.17
C ASP A 352 2.91 -3.49 1.80
N LEU A 353 4.10 -3.66 1.23
CA LEU A 353 4.43 -3.20 -0.11
C LEU A 353 3.55 -3.88 -1.16
N ASP A 354 3.40 -5.20 -1.09
CA ASP A 354 2.59 -6.00 -2.02
C ASP A 354 1.12 -5.57 -1.97
N LEU A 355 0.56 -5.39 -0.78
CA LEU A 355 -0.79 -4.88 -0.61
C LEU A 355 -0.94 -3.48 -1.22
N TYR A 356 0.02 -2.58 -1.00
CA TYR A 356 0.01 -1.25 -1.58
C TYR A 356 0.11 -1.27 -3.12
N LEU A 357 1.04 -2.04 -3.68
CA LEU A 357 1.23 -2.16 -5.12
C LEU A 357 0.02 -2.83 -5.78
N PHE A 358 -0.54 -3.86 -5.15
CA PHE A 358 -1.76 -4.51 -5.62
C PHE A 358 -2.95 -3.54 -5.67
N ARG A 359 -3.13 -2.71 -4.63
CA ARG A 359 -4.14 -1.63 -4.63
C ARG A 359 -3.98 -0.70 -5.82
N LEU A 360 -2.75 -0.31 -6.15
CA LEU A 360 -2.48 0.56 -7.30
C LEU A 360 -2.75 -0.13 -8.64
N ILE A 361 -2.42 -1.42 -8.78
CA ILE A 361 -2.74 -2.21 -9.98
C ILE A 361 -4.26 -2.30 -10.15
N LEU A 362 -4.98 -2.64 -9.09
CA LEU A 362 -6.44 -2.75 -9.10
C LEU A 362 -7.08 -1.42 -9.46
N LEU A 363 -6.63 -0.32 -8.85
CA LEU A 363 -7.05 1.04 -9.19
C LEU A 363 -6.83 1.37 -10.67
N SER A 364 -5.66 1.03 -11.20
CA SER A 364 -5.32 1.24 -12.61
C SER A 364 -6.29 0.50 -13.54
N LYS A 365 -6.57 -0.78 -13.24
CA LYS A 365 -7.53 -1.60 -14.02
C LYS A 365 -8.97 -1.13 -13.86
N TRP A 366 -9.36 -0.70 -12.67
CA TRP A 366 -10.68 -0.12 -12.41
C TRP A 366 -10.91 1.14 -13.26
N ARG A 367 -9.96 2.08 -13.27
CA ARG A 367 -10.03 3.29 -14.10
C ARG A 367 -10.13 2.99 -15.59
N ILE A 368 -9.34 2.04 -16.09
CA ILE A 368 -9.40 1.59 -17.49
C ILE A 368 -10.79 1.03 -17.81
N THR A 369 -11.34 0.21 -16.92
CA THR A 369 -12.64 -0.44 -17.13
C THR A 369 -13.77 0.59 -17.10
N LYS A 370 -13.73 1.53 -16.15
CA LYS A 370 -14.70 2.63 -16.02
C LYS A 370 -14.76 3.51 -17.26
N GLU A 371 -13.61 3.82 -17.88
CA GLU A 371 -13.56 4.70 -19.05
C GLU A 371 -13.88 4.01 -20.38
N ASN A 372 -13.64 2.69 -20.50
CA ASN A 372 -13.71 2.00 -21.80
C ASN A 372 -14.82 0.95 -21.93
N HIS A 373 -15.40 0.44 -20.84
CA HIS A 373 -16.42 -0.60 -20.94
C HIS A 373 -17.79 -0.02 -21.36
N PRO A 374 -18.51 -0.67 -22.30
CA PRO A 374 -19.80 -0.17 -22.79
C PRO A 374 -20.84 0.02 -21.67
N SER A 375 -20.92 -0.92 -20.72
CA SER A 375 -21.84 -0.82 -19.57
C SER A 375 -21.54 0.37 -18.64
N PHE A 376 -20.27 0.78 -18.55
CA PHE A 376 -19.87 1.91 -17.70
C PHE A 376 -20.05 3.27 -18.39
N LYS A 377 -20.05 3.27 -19.74
CA LYS A 377 -20.32 4.47 -20.56
C LYS A 377 -21.75 5.00 -20.42
N ILE A 378 -22.71 4.14 -20.04
CA ILE A 378 -24.12 4.50 -19.84
C ILE A 378 -24.28 5.49 -18.68
N MET A 379 -23.47 5.35 -17.62
CA MET A 379 -23.46 6.31 -16.51
C MET A 379 -22.48 7.47 -16.80
N LYS A 380 -22.98 8.71 -16.81
CA LYS A 380 -22.13 9.91 -16.91
C LYS A 380 -21.06 9.90 -15.79
N LEU A 381 -19.82 10.31 -16.10
CA LEU A 381 -18.69 10.38 -15.16
C LEU A 381 -19.03 11.10 -13.83
N LYS A 382 -19.88 12.13 -13.87
CA LYS A 382 -20.33 12.86 -12.67
C LYS A 382 -21.13 11.98 -11.70
N ASN A 383 -21.89 11.01 -12.20
CA ASN A 383 -22.64 10.07 -11.38
C ASN A 383 -21.72 9.03 -10.74
N TRP A 384 -20.68 8.59 -11.47
CA TRP A 384 -19.63 7.73 -10.91
C TRP A 384 -18.90 8.37 -9.74
N ILE A 385 -18.54 9.65 -9.86
CA ILE A 385 -17.88 10.38 -8.77
C ILE A 385 -18.78 10.46 -7.53
N ARG A 386 -20.09 10.68 -7.70
CA ARG A 386 -21.05 10.70 -6.58
C ARG A 386 -21.19 9.33 -5.93
N LEU A 387 -21.29 8.27 -6.73
CA LEU A 387 -21.38 6.89 -6.26
C LEU A 387 -20.12 6.47 -5.51
N GLU A 388 -18.92 6.74 -6.07
CA GLU A 388 -17.64 6.46 -5.42
C GLU A 388 -17.52 7.22 -4.09
N THR A 389 -18.00 8.47 -4.03
CA THR A 389 -18.04 9.23 -2.77
C THR A 389 -18.99 8.62 -1.75
N LEU A 390 -20.19 8.19 -2.18
CA LEU A 390 -21.16 7.52 -1.29
C LEU A 390 -20.56 6.24 -0.71
N LEU A 391 -19.96 5.40 -1.56
CA LEU A 391 -19.32 4.15 -1.13
C LEU A 391 -18.11 4.38 -0.20
N MET A 392 -17.30 5.41 -0.47
CA MET A 392 -16.21 5.81 0.42
C MET A 392 -16.74 6.23 1.80
N CYS A 393 -17.80 7.06 1.85
CA CYS A 393 -18.43 7.47 3.11
C CYS A 393 -19.04 6.28 3.86
N PHE A 394 -19.62 5.33 3.13
CA PHE A 394 -20.10 4.07 3.70
C PHE A 394 -18.96 3.24 4.31
N GLY A 395 -17.79 3.21 3.67
CA GLY A 395 -16.58 2.61 4.22
C GLY A 395 -16.15 3.26 5.54
N VAL A 396 -16.09 4.59 5.60
CA VAL A 396 -15.78 5.33 6.83
C VAL A 396 -16.81 5.04 7.92
N PHE A 397 -18.10 5.09 7.60
CA PHE A 397 -19.19 4.74 8.52
C PHE A 397 -19.01 3.35 9.14
N LYS A 398 -18.61 2.36 8.32
CA LYS A 398 -18.34 1.00 8.76
C LYS A 398 -17.15 0.92 9.72
N VAL A 399 -16.08 1.67 9.47
CA VAL A 399 -14.91 1.75 10.38
C VAL A 399 -15.27 2.47 11.68
N MET A 400 -16.06 3.55 11.64
CA MET A 400 -16.53 4.26 12.86
C MET A 400 -17.37 3.35 13.76
N ASN A 401 -18.27 2.57 13.17
CA ASN A 401 -19.07 1.60 13.93
C ASN A 401 -18.23 0.45 14.48
N LEU A 402 -17.19 0.03 13.76
CA LEU A 402 -16.23 -0.96 14.25
C LEU A 402 -15.45 -0.40 15.46
N ASN A 403 -15.01 0.85 15.38
CA ASN A 403 -14.31 1.51 16.48
C ASN A 403 -15.18 1.63 17.75
N ASP A 404 -16.44 2.05 17.62
CA ASP A 404 -17.39 2.08 18.74
C ASP A 404 -17.59 0.68 19.37
N TYR A 405 -17.60 -0.38 18.55
CA TYR A 405 -17.69 -1.77 19.03
C TYR A 405 -16.43 -2.20 19.78
N ILE A 406 -15.25 -1.88 19.25
CA ILE A 406 -13.94 -2.19 19.86
C ILE A 406 -13.82 -1.50 21.22
N LYS A 407 -14.19 -0.22 21.32
CA LYS A 407 -14.20 0.53 22.59
C LYS A 407 -15.14 -0.09 23.62
N LYS A 408 -16.30 -0.60 23.20
CA LYS A 408 -17.29 -1.23 24.10
C LYS A 408 -16.86 -2.61 24.59
N ASN A 409 -16.15 -3.40 23.79
CA ASN A 409 -15.73 -4.76 24.13
C ASN A 409 -14.27 -4.88 24.55
N LYS A 410 -13.66 -3.78 25.01
CA LYS A 410 -12.25 -3.73 25.43
C LYS A 410 -11.85 -4.81 26.45
N GLN A 411 -12.78 -5.21 27.32
CA GLN A 411 -12.53 -6.18 28.39
C GLN A 411 -12.69 -7.64 27.97
N GLN A 412 -13.35 -7.94 26.84
CA GLN A 412 -13.62 -9.32 26.44
C GLN A 412 -12.46 -9.97 25.67
N ASP A 413 -11.58 -9.19 25.03
CA ASP A 413 -10.54 -9.72 24.15
C ASP A 413 -9.35 -8.72 24.02
N PRO A 414 -8.46 -8.63 25.04
CA PRO A 414 -7.47 -7.56 25.14
C PRO A 414 -6.42 -7.59 24.01
N ASP A 415 -5.99 -8.78 23.56
CA ASP A 415 -4.97 -8.93 22.52
C ASP A 415 -5.49 -8.50 21.14
N ASN A 416 -6.74 -8.86 20.82
CA ASN A 416 -7.42 -8.41 19.61
C ASN A 416 -7.67 -6.89 19.64
N TYR A 417 -8.02 -6.34 20.80
CA TYR A 417 -8.18 -4.90 20.99
C TYR A 417 -6.87 -4.15 20.69
N GLN A 418 -5.74 -4.62 21.21
CA GLN A 418 -4.44 -3.98 21.01
C GLN A 418 -4.00 -4.03 19.54
N ARG A 419 -4.12 -5.19 18.90
CA ARG A 419 -3.87 -5.36 17.45
C ARG A 419 -4.73 -4.42 16.59
N LEU A 420 -6.02 -4.31 16.89
CA LEU A 420 -6.94 -3.46 16.13
C LEU A 420 -6.68 -1.97 16.37
N LYS A 421 -6.34 -1.58 17.60
CA LYS A 421 -5.96 -0.20 17.95
C LYS A 421 -4.69 0.26 17.27
N ASP A 422 -3.79 -0.67 16.93
CA ASP A 422 -2.58 -0.37 16.19
C ASP A 422 -2.81 -0.17 14.69
N ASN A 423 -3.98 -0.57 14.17
CA ASN A 423 -4.33 -0.35 12.78
C ASN A 423 -4.52 1.16 12.47
N THR A 424 -3.88 1.62 11.41
CA THR A 424 -3.89 3.04 10.99
C THR A 424 -5.30 3.57 10.74
N MET A 425 -6.22 2.76 10.21
CA MET A 425 -7.61 3.18 9.98
C MET A 425 -8.35 3.48 11.28
N ILE A 426 -8.18 2.60 12.27
CA ILE A 426 -8.83 2.76 13.57
C ILE A 426 -8.24 3.98 14.29
N ARG A 427 -6.91 4.16 14.26
CA ARG A 427 -6.26 5.37 14.80
C ARG A 427 -6.74 6.66 14.15
N MET A 428 -6.89 6.67 12.82
CA MET A 428 -7.40 7.85 12.10
C MET A 428 -8.85 8.17 12.50
N VAL A 429 -9.69 7.15 12.62
CA VAL A 429 -11.09 7.31 13.03
C VAL A 429 -11.21 7.67 14.51
N ASP A 430 -10.31 7.18 15.37
CA ASP A 430 -10.16 7.62 16.76
C ASP A 430 -9.79 9.09 16.90
N CYS A 431 -9.05 9.67 15.94
CA CYS A 431 -8.79 11.11 15.94
C CYS A 431 -10.03 11.94 15.58
N ILE A 432 -11.05 11.34 14.95
CA ILE A 432 -12.28 11.99 14.50
C ILE A 432 -13.41 11.81 15.52
N MET A 433 -13.39 10.70 16.27
CA MET A 433 -14.41 10.30 17.25
C MET A 433 -13.96 10.55 18.68
#